data_AF-A0A7Y3EK38-F1
#
_entry.id   AF-A0A7Y3EK38-F1
#
_cell.length_a   1.000
_cell.length_b   1.000
_cell.length_c   1.000
_cell.angle_alpha   90.00
_cell.angle_beta   90.00
_cell.angle_gamma   90.00
#
_symmetry.space_group_name_H-M   'P 1'
#
loop_
_entity.id
_entity.type
_entity.pdbx_description
1 polymer ?
#
loop_
_entity_poly.entity_id
_entity_poly.type
_entity_poly.pdbx_seq_one_letter_code
_entity_poly.pdbx_strand_id
1 'polypeptide(L)'
;FAPVSVISDNGNVYSLNAITEDGNKLDIKGIRRYGNIVMIKAITEKGKYIGLKAISPDGKQNDIKGIKVNRGERELVLNGVTVHAHVKAMHTAANEAKFRMYKKSEINKKRKYKSDFEDISWKLNVETADGKNLVVKAVDPEGNFYDVQAVQDSEQHSFMNIKAFTEEYILPVKIMQSDDEYAPVCAISSKGLYQLKAISEDNVQYDIKGVSRSGRIVNIKAINENGELLDVKAIAPDGKVNYVNGIKIFDKEVEMTSKGHPVYAHVKALHK
;
A
#
# COMPACT_ATOMS: atom_id res chain seq x y z
N PHE A 1 -2.15 7.31 -21.21
CA PHE A 1 -3.02 6.41 -20.40
C PHE A 1 -2.43 5.01 -20.51
N ALA A 2 -2.57 4.16 -19.49
CA ALA A 2 -2.03 2.80 -19.53
C ALA A 2 -3.14 1.79 -19.89
N PRO A 3 -2.91 0.83 -20.80
CA PRO A 3 -3.88 -0.24 -21.02
C PRO A 3 -4.03 -1.10 -19.76
N VAL A 4 -5.26 -1.52 -19.47
CA VAL A 4 -5.52 -2.57 -18.48
C VAL A 4 -5.75 -3.86 -19.25
N SER A 5 -4.99 -4.89 -18.92
CA SER A 5 -4.96 -6.14 -19.68
C SER A 5 -4.90 -7.33 -18.74
N VAL A 6 -5.37 -8.47 -19.21
CA VAL A 6 -5.17 -9.77 -18.55
C VAL A 6 -3.86 -10.36 -19.07
N ILE A 7 -3.05 -10.90 -18.18
CA ILE A 7 -1.80 -11.58 -18.51
C ILE A 7 -1.95 -13.04 -18.10
N SER A 8 -1.80 -13.95 -19.05
CA SER A 8 -1.83 -15.39 -18.77
C SER A 8 -0.50 -15.89 -18.21
N ASP A 9 -0.51 -17.12 -17.71
CA ASP A 9 0.69 -17.80 -17.20
C ASP A 9 1.78 -17.97 -18.27
N ASN A 10 1.39 -18.06 -19.55
CA ASN A 10 2.33 -18.13 -20.68
C ASN A 10 2.75 -16.76 -21.23
N GLY A 11 2.35 -15.65 -20.60
CA GLY A 11 2.71 -14.30 -21.03
C GLY A 11 1.85 -13.70 -22.15
N ASN A 12 0.81 -14.41 -22.62
CA ASN A 12 -0.15 -13.83 -23.56
C ASN A 12 -0.94 -12.70 -22.89
N VAL A 13 -1.14 -11.60 -23.63
CA VAL A 13 -1.84 -10.40 -23.16
C VAL A 13 -3.20 -10.28 -23.86
N TYR A 14 -4.26 -10.20 -23.07
CA TYR A 14 -5.63 -10.03 -23.56
C TYR A 14 -6.19 -8.67 -23.17
N SER A 15 -6.92 -8.04 -24.09
CA SER A 15 -7.60 -6.78 -23.83
C SER A 15 -8.76 -6.99 -22.85
N LEU A 16 -8.95 -6.02 -21.96
CA LEU A 16 -10.06 -5.98 -21.02
C LEU A 16 -10.99 -4.82 -21.37
N ASN A 17 -12.27 -5.12 -21.56
CA ASN A 17 -13.30 -4.15 -21.89
C ASN A 17 -14.49 -4.29 -20.93
N ALA A 18 -15.16 -3.18 -20.64
CA ALA A 18 -16.49 -3.22 -20.03
C ALA A 18 -17.54 -3.41 -21.14
N ILE A 19 -18.61 -4.16 -20.86
CA ILE A 19 -19.70 -4.42 -21.79
C ILE A 19 -20.93 -3.70 -21.27
N THR A 20 -21.58 -2.88 -22.11
CA THR A 20 -22.86 -2.25 -21.76
C THR A 20 -24.01 -3.25 -21.93
N GLU A 21 -25.20 -2.93 -21.42
CA GLU A 21 -26.41 -3.76 -21.63
C GLU A 21 -26.69 -4.01 -23.12
N ASP A 22 -26.48 -3.00 -23.97
CA ASP A 22 -26.64 -3.12 -25.43
C ASP A 22 -25.48 -3.86 -26.14
N GLY A 23 -24.51 -4.42 -25.39
CA GLY A 23 -23.37 -5.18 -25.94
C GLY A 23 -22.18 -4.34 -26.42
N ASN A 24 -22.21 -3.01 -26.28
CA ASN A 24 -21.09 -2.15 -26.67
C ASN A 24 -19.87 -2.34 -25.75
N LYS A 25 -18.68 -2.29 -26.35
CA LYS A 25 -17.40 -2.45 -25.63
C LYS A 25 -16.83 -1.09 -25.28
N LEU A 26 -16.54 -0.87 -24.00
CA LEU A 26 -15.86 0.31 -23.49
C LEU A 26 -14.43 -0.03 -23.08
N ASP A 27 -13.50 0.80 -23.54
CA ASP A 27 -12.08 0.71 -23.20
C ASP A 27 -11.87 0.90 -21.69
N ILE A 28 -11.08 0.02 -21.07
CA ILE A 28 -10.63 0.17 -19.69
C ILE A 28 -9.17 0.60 -19.66
N LYS A 29 -8.88 1.74 -19.02
CA LYS A 29 -7.51 2.28 -18.95
C LYS A 29 -7.18 2.80 -17.55
N GLY A 30 -5.90 2.75 -17.22
CA GLY A 30 -5.29 3.58 -16.18
C GLY A 30 -5.21 5.03 -16.66
N ILE A 31 -5.98 5.89 -15.99
CA ILE A 31 -6.21 7.29 -16.38
C ILE A 31 -5.15 8.20 -15.77
N ARG A 32 -4.98 8.14 -14.44
CA ARG A 32 -4.11 9.04 -13.67
C ARG A 32 -3.56 8.32 -12.45
N ARG A 33 -2.33 8.65 -12.06
CA ARG A 33 -1.69 8.18 -10.84
C ARG A 33 -1.76 9.24 -9.74
N TYR A 34 -2.09 8.83 -8.53
CA TYR A 34 -2.07 9.56 -7.27
C TYR A 34 -1.27 8.75 -6.26
N GLY A 35 -0.02 9.15 -6.00
CA GLY A 35 0.86 8.42 -5.09
C GLY A 35 1.09 6.98 -5.56
N ASN A 36 0.66 6.01 -4.75
CA ASN A 36 0.72 4.58 -5.06
C ASN A 36 -0.47 4.06 -5.88
N ILE A 37 -1.49 4.87 -6.13
CA ILE A 37 -2.76 4.44 -6.73
C ILE A 37 -2.88 4.95 -8.17
N VAL A 38 -3.27 4.06 -9.07
CA VAL A 38 -3.64 4.39 -10.46
C VAL A 38 -5.14 4.27 -10.61
N MET A 39 -5.78 5.38 -10.96
CA MET A 39 -7.20 5.45 -11.24
C MET A 39 -7.52 4.67 -12.51
N ILE A 40 -8.28 3.59 -12.40
CA ILE A 40 -8.77 2.82 -13.54
C ILE A 40 -10.22 3.21 -13.80
N LYS A 41 -10.55 3.52 -15.05
CA LYS A 41 -11.91 3.85 -15.46
C LYS A 41 -12.22 3.21 -16.81
N ALA A 42 -13.49 2.89 -17.03
CA ALA A 42 -14.01 2.67 -18.38
C ALA A 42 -14.25 4.02 -19.06
N ILE A 43 -14.02 4.08 -20.38
CA ILE A 43 -14.10 5.31 -21.17
C ILE A 43 -15.18 5.16 -22.22
N THR A 44 -16.18 6.04 -22.17
CA THR A 44 -17.22 6.12 -23.21
C THR A 44 -16.67 6.74 -24.50
N GLU A 45 -17.39 6.58 -25.61
CA GLU A 45 -17.06 7.24 -26.88
C GLU A 45 -16.95 8.76 -26.73
N LYS A 46 -17.86 9.37 -25.95
CA LYS A 46 -17.85 10.81 -25.63
C LYS A 46 -16.72 11.22 -24.66
N GLY A 47 -15.93 10.28 -24.15
CA GLY A 47 -14.81 10.53 -23.25
C GLY A 47 -15.17 10.71 -21.77
N LYS A 48 -16.42 10.41 -21.39
CA LYS A 48 -16.83 10.32 -19.98
C LYS A 48 -16.19 9.08 -19.34
N TYR A 49 -15.72 9.26 -18.11
CA TYR A 49 -15.18 8.18 -17.28
C TYR A 49 -16.25 7.54 -16.42
N ILE A 50 -16.23 6.22 -16.37
CA ILE A 50 -17.09 5.39 -15.55
C ILE A 50 -16.22 4.63 -14.55
N GLY A 51 -16.59 4.68 -13.27
CA GLY A 51 -15.92 3.93 -12.20
C GLY A 51 -16.14 2.42 -12.37
N LEU A 52 -15.11 1.64 -12.07
CA LEU A 52 -15.20 0.18 -12.04
C LEU A 52 -15.35 -0.28 -10.59
N LYS A 53 -16.31 -1.17 -10.34
CA LYS A 53 -16.60 -1.71 -9.01
C LYS A 53 -16.46 -3.23 -9.01
N ALA A 54 -15.81 -3.77 -7.98
CA ALA A 54 -16.03 -5.15 -7.54
C ALA A 54 -17.25 -5.15 -6.64
N ILE A 55 -18.19 -6.05 -6.91
CA ILE A 55 -19.43 -6.20 -6.12
C ILE A 55 -19.39 -7.59 -5.50
N SER A 56 -19.46 -7.66 -4.17
CA SER A 56 -19.56 -8.93 -3.45
C SER A 56 -20.97 -9.52 -3.56
N PRO A 57 -21.16 -10.80 -3.20
CA PRO A 57 -22.49 -11.43 -3.21
C PRO A 57 -23.53 -10.72 -2.33
N ASP A 58 -23.11 -10.06 -1.25
CA ASP A 58 -23.98 -9.25 -0.37
C ASP A 58 -24.14 -7.78 -0.85
N GLY A 59 -23.65 -7.45 -2.05
CA GLY A 59 -23.82 -6.14 -2.67
C GLY A 59 -22.82 -5.07 -2.22
N LYS A 60 -21.89 -5.36 -1.30
CA LYS A 60 -20.82 -4.41 -0.94
C LYS A 60 -19.94 -4.13 -2.14
N GLN A 61 -19.53 -2.88 -2.29
CA GLN A 61 -18.77 -2.42 -3.44
C GLN A 61 -17.38 -1.94 -3.06
N ASN A 62 -16.40 -2.34 -3.85
CA ASN A 62 -15.03 -1.83 -3.80
C ASN A 62 -14.63 -1.25 -5.15
N ASP A 63 -13.79 -0.22 -5.16
CA ASP A 63 -13.24 0.30 -6.40
C ASP A 63 -12.17 -0.62 -6.97
N ILE A 64 -12.13 -0.75 -8.30
CA ILE A 64 -11.00 -1.37 -8.99
C ILE A 64 -9.96 -0.31 -9.33
N LYS A 65 -8.73 -0.48 -8.81
CA LYS A 65 -7.61 0.44 -9.05
C LYS A 65 -6.32 -0.31 -9.36
N GLY A 66 -5.36 0.41 -9.94
CA GLY A 66 -3.99 -0.06 -10.02
C GLY A 66 -3.24 0.30 -8.74
N ILE A 67 -2.47 -0.62 -8.21
CA ILE A 67 -1.61 -0.42 -7.04
C ILE A 67 -0.16 -0.53 -7.47
N LYS A 68 0.63 0.45 -7.04
CA LYS A 68 2.10 0.45 -7.14
C LYS A 68 2.69 0.28 -5.75
N VAL A 69 3.50 -0.75 -5.60
CA VAL A 69 4.36 -0.95 -4.44
C VAL A 69 5.77 -0.43 -4.70
N ASN A 70 6.16 -0.32 -5.98
CA ASN A 70 7.40 0.31 -6.43
C ASN A 70 7.20 1.75 -6.91
N ARG A 71 8.20 2.61 -6.68
CA ARG A 71 8.15 4.04 -7.06
C ARG A 71 8.34 4.26 -8.57
N GLY A 72 9.10 3.40 -9.24
CA GLY A 72 9.43 3.51 -10.66
C GLY A 72 8.26 3.30 -11.61
N GLU A 73 8.49 3.60 -12.90
CA GLU A 73 7.50 3.41 -13.96
C GLU A 73 7.16 1.94 -14.21
N ARG A 74 8.15 1.05 -14.02
CA ARG A 74 7.96 -0.41 -14.08
C ARG A 74 7.71 -0.94 -12.68
N GLU A 75 6.68 -1.75 -12.54
CA GLU A 75 6.40 -2.49 -11.32
C GLU A 75 7.22 -3.78 -11.28
N LEU A 76 7.14 -4.58 -12.35
CA LEU A 76 7.91 -5.79 -12.60
C LEU A 76 7.76 -6.24 -14.07
N VAL A 77 8.39 -7.37 -14.39
CA VAL A 77 8.14 -8.14 -15.61
C VAL A 77 7.48 -9.46 -15.20
N LEU A 78 6.25 -9.70 -15.67
CA LEU A 78 5.45 -10.89 -15.36
C LEU A 78 5.32 -11.71 -16.64
N ASN A 79 5.89 -12.92 -16.68
CA ASN A 79 5.83 -13.81 -17.85
C ASN A 79 6.26 -13.10 -19.16
N GLY A 80 7.35 -12.34 -19.11
CA GLY A 80 7.84 -11.54 -20.25
C GLY A 80 7.11 -10.22 -20.50
N VAL A 81 6.00 -9.95 -19.80
CA VAL A 81 5.18 -8.74 -19.96
C VAL A 81 5.59 -7.68 -18.94
N THR A 82 5.86 -6.46 -19.40
CA THR A 82 6.15 -5.33 -18.50
C THR A 82 4.87 -4.83 -17.83
N VAL A 83 4.82 -4.85 -16.50
CA VAL A 83 3.68 -4.41 -15.71
C VAL A 83 3.94 -3.03 -15.10
N HIS A 84 2.97 -2.12 -15.21
CA HIS A 84 3.04 -0.77 -14.61
C HIS A 84 2.45 -0.71 -13.20
N ALA A 85 1.37 -1.45 -12.92
CA ALA A 85 0.69 -1.50 -11.64
C ALA A 85 -0.15 -2.79 -11.55
N HIS A 86 -0.44 -3.24 -10.34
CA HIS A 86 -1.30 -4.39 -10.07
C HIS A 86 -2.76 -3.98 -9.97
N VAL A 87 -3.68 -4.65 -10.68
CA VAL A 87 -5.12 -4.38 -10.54
C VAL A 87 -5.64 -5.05 -9.26
N LYS A 88 -6.25 -4.28 -8.36
CA LYS A 88 -6.84 -4.75 -7.10
C LYS A 88 -8.14 -4.03 -6.79
N ALA A 89 -9.03 -4.72 -6.09
CA ALA A 89 -10.21 -4.11 -5.47
C ALA A 89 -9.82 -3.48 -4.12
N MET A 90 -10.29 -2.27 -3.84
CA MET A 90 -9.97 -1.54 -2.62
C MET A 90 -11.05 -0.54 -2.21
N HIS A 91 -11.05 -0.18 -0.93
CA HIS A 91 -11.95 0.84 -0.39
C HIS A 91 -11.77 2.19 -1.08
N THR A 92 -12.89 2.87 -1.30
CA THR A 92 -12.94 4.20 -1.91
C THR A 92 -12.26 5.22 -0.99
N ALA A 93 -11.48 6.15 -1.54
CA ALA A 93 -10.98 7.25 -0.74
C ALA A 93 -12.12 8.24 -0.48
N ALA A 94 -12.28 8.72 0.76
CA ALA A 94 -13.37 9.62 1.14
C ALA A 94 -13.50 10.88 0.25
N ASN A 95 -12.41 11.35 -0.36
CA ASN A 95 -12.33 12.55 -1.18
C ASN A 95 -12.23 12.29 -2.70
N GLU A 96 -12.33 11.04 -3.16
CA GLU A 96 -12.02 10.69 -4.55
C GLU A 96 -12.89 11.43 -5.59
N ALA A 97 -14.13 11.81 -5.23
CA ALA A 97 -15.01 12.57 -6.11
C ALA A 97 -14.40 13.92 -6.56
N LYS A 98 -13.44 14.46 -5.80
CA LYS A 98 -12.75 15.71 -6.10
C LYS A 98 -11.51 15.52 -7.00
N PHE A 99 -11.10 14.28 -7.25
CA PHE A 99 -9.88 14.00 -8.01
C PHE A 99 -10.04 14.41 -9.47
N ARG A 100 -9.20 15.36 -9.90
CA ARG A 100 -9.16 15.80 -11.30
C ARG A 100 -8.65 14.67 -12.22
N MET A 101 -9.46 14.27 -13.19
CA MET A 101 -9.03 13.32 -14.22
C MET A 101 -8.41 14.05 -15.43
N TYR A 102 -7.52 13.38 -16.15
CA TYR A 102 -7.03 13.90 -17.44
C TYR A 102 -8.14 13.90 -18.48
N LYS A 103 -8.13 14.85 -19.42
CA LYS A 103 -9.12 14.90 -20.49
C LYS A 103 -8.83 13.83 -21.55
N LYS A 104 -9.85 13.36 -22.28
CA LYS A 104 -9.72 12.39 -23.39
C LYS A 104 -8.69 12.85 -24.44
N SER A 105 -8.63 14.15 -24.73
CA SER A 105 -7.67 14.75 -25.67
C SER A 105 -6.20 14.57 -25.27
N GLU A 106 -5.92 14.12 -24.05
CA GLU A 106 -4.57 13.96 -23.52
C GLU A 106 -4.08 12.50 -23.52
N ILE A 107 -4.87 11.55 -24.04
CA ILE A 107 -4.65 10.10 -23.91
C ILE A 107 -3.28 9.63 -24.40
N ASN A 108 -2.79 10.19 -25.51
CA ASN A 108 -1.57 9.76 -26.19
C ASN A 108 -0.29 10.51 -25.75
N LYS A 109 -0.41 11.45 -24.81
CA LYS A 109 0.76 12.21 -24.35
C LYS A 109 1.58 11.34 -23.38
N LYS A 110 2.85 11.09 -23.72
CA LYS A 110 3.82 10.50 -22.77
C LYS A 110 3.99 11.45 -21.59
N ARG A 111 3.82 10.93 -20.38
CA ARG A 111 3.92 11.70 -19.13
C ARG A 111 4.76 10.88 -18.15
N LYS A 112 5.77 11.52 -17.55
CA LYS A 112 6.38 10.99 -16.32
C LYS A 112 5.49 11.38 -15.16
N TYR A 113 5.34 10.49 -14.19
CA TYR A 113 4.61 10.83 -12.96
C TYR A 113 5.34 11.97 -12.23
N LYS A 114 4.60 13.03 -11.89
CA LYS A 114 5.03 14.12 -11.00
C LYS A 114 3.87 14.46 -10.07
N SER A 115 4.13 14.51 -8.77
CA SER A 115 3.22 15.03 -7.76
C SER A 115 3.73 16.42 -7.35
N ASP A 116 2.83 17.38 -7.24
CA ASP A 116 3.02 18.68 -6.59
C ASP A 116 2.41 18.70 -5.19
N PHE A 117 1.89 17.56 -4.73
CA PHE A 117 1.34 17.39 -3.40
C PHE A 117 2.46 17.42 -2.35
N GLU A 118 2.26 18.21 -1.30
CA GLU A 118 3.14 18.24 -0.14
C GLU A 118 2.86 17.04 0.77
N ASP A 119 3.91 16.27 1.09
CA ASP A 119 3.78 15.06 1.89
C ASP A 119 3.17 15.39 3.28
N ILE A 120 2.13 14.66 3.67
CA ILE A 120 1.54 14.75 5.02
C ILE A 120 1.96 13.51 5.81
N SER A 121 2.55 13.74 6.98
CA SER A 121 2.96 12.67 7.89
C SER A 121 1.85 12.31 8.88
N TRP A 122 1.53 11.01 8.92
CA TRP A 122 0.60 10.43 9.89
C TRP A 122 1.41 9.66 10.94
N LYS A 123 1.16 9.95 12.21
CA LYS A 123 1.85 9.31 13.34
C LYS A 123 1.38 7.87 13.48
N LEU A 124 2.30 6.94 13.72
CA LEU A 124 1.92 5.57 14.11
C LEU A 124 1.73 5.50 15.62
N ASN A 125 0.66 4.84 16.02
CA ASN A 125 0.22 4.73 17.40
C ASN A 125 -0.33 3.33 17.68
N VAL A 126 -0.10 2.85 18.90
CA VAL A 126 -0.75 1.68 19.46
C VAL A 126 -1.50 2.12 20.71
N GLU A 127 -2.75 1.72 20.83
CA GLU A 127 -3.57 2.01 22.01
C GLU A 127 -3.72 0.73 22.81
N THR A 128 -3.43 0.81 24.10
CA THR A 128 -3.57 -0.29 25.07
C THR A 128 -4.99 -0.37 25.61
N ALA A 129 -5.35 -1.47 26.27
CA ALA A 129 -6.69 -1.66 26.81
C ALA A 129 -7.11 -0.62 27.86
N ASP A 130 -6.15 -0.02 28.59
CA ASP A 130 -6.39 1.06 29.56
C ASP A 130 -6.41 2.45 28.89
N GLY A 131 -6.33 2.53 27.55
CA GLY A 131 -6.41 3.76 26.77
C GLY A 131 -5.10 4.53 26.64
N LYS A 132 -3.96 4.00 27.12
CA LYS A 132 -2.66 4.63 26.92
C LYS A 132 -2.15 4.43 25.51
N ASN A 133 -1.49 5.49 25.00
CA ASN A 133 -0.92 5.53 23.67
C ASN A 133 0.57 5.21 23.71
N LEU A 134 1.01 4.32 22.83
CA LEU A 134 2.41 3.96 22.63
C LEU A 134 2.88 4.52 21.29
N VAL A 135 4.04 5.16 21.30
CA VAL A 135 4.65 5.70 20.08
C VAL A 135 5.39 4.59 19.33
N VAL A 136 5.26 4.55 18.01
CA VAL A 136 5.99 3.57 17.20
C VAL A 136 7.30 4.16 16.70
N LYS A 137 8.39 3.44 16.93
CA LYS A 137 9.75 3.79 16.51
C LYS A 137 10.41 2.62 15.79
N ALA A 138 11.39 2.92 14.95
CA ALA A 138 12.34 1.92 14.47
C ALA A 138 13.60 1.96 15.34
N VAL A 139 14.08 0.80 15.75
CA VAL A 139 15.25 0.63 16.62
C VAL A 139 16.35 -0.07 15.84
N ASP A 140 17.49 0.59 15.67
CA ASP A 140 18.65 -0.01 14.98
C ASP A 140 19.38 -1.02 15.89
N PRO A 141 20.35 -1.79 15.36
CA PRO A 141 21.13 -2.75 16.15
C PRO A 141 21.89 -2.13 17.33
N GLU A 142 22.22 -0.84 17.26
CA GLU A 142 22.90 -0.09 18.31
C GLU A 142 21.94 0.44 19.40
N GLY A 143 20.63 0.35 19.19
CA GLY A 143 19.60 0.78 20.12
C GLY A 143 19.09 2.21 19.93
N ASN A 144 19.46 2.88 18.83
CA ASN A 144 18.97 4.22 18.51
C ASN A 144 17.54 4.18 17.97
N PHE A 145 16.74 5.18 18.32
CA PHE A 145 15.33 5.30 17.93
C PHE A 145 15.13 6.27 16.77
N TYR A 146 14.30 5.87 15.81
CA TYR A 146 13.95 6.67 14.64
C TYR A 146 12.44 6.78 14.48
N ASP A 147 11.99 7.94 14.00
CA ASP A 147 10.57 8.18 13.74
C ASP A 147 10.04 7.28 12.64
N VAL A 148 8.84 6.74 12.86
CA VAL A 148 8.12 5.94 11.85
C VAL A 148 6.76 6.59 11.59
N GLN A 149 6.48 6.85 10.31
CA GLN A 149 5.27 7.55 9.90
C GLN A 149 4.66 6.89 8.67
N ALA A 150 3.33 7.00 8.54
CA ALA A 150 2.69 6.78 7.25
C ALA A 150 2.79 8.07 6.44
N VAL A 151 3.19 7.96 5.17
CA VAL A 151 3.41 9.11 4.29
C VAL A 151 2.29 9.19 3.27
N GLN A 152 1.49 10.25 3.37
CA GLN A 152 0.51 10.63 2.37
C GLN A 152 1.18 11.52 1.32
N ASP A 153 1.43 10.98 0.12
CA ASP A 153 2.14 11.66 -0.98
C ASP A 153 1.18 12.13 -2.11
N SER A 154 -0.12 12.09 -1.83
CA SER A 154 -1.16 12.56 -2.72
C SER A 154 -2.48 12.83 -1.98
N GLU A 155 -3.45 13.39 -2.69
CA GLU A 155 -4.83 13.51 -2.20
C GLU A 155 -5.45 12.13 -1.86
N GLN A 156 -4.93 11.04 -2.41
CA GLN A 156 -5.35 9.67 -2.10
C GLN A 156 -4.57 9.13 -0.90
N HIS A 157 -5.30 8.67 0.11
CA HIS A 157 -4.74 8.18 1.37
C HIS A 157 -5.23 6.79 1.82
N SER A 158 -5.90 5.99 0.98
CA SER A 158 -6.33 4.64 1.38
C SER A 158 -5.25 3.56 1.24
N PHE A 159 -4.09 3.89 0.66
CA PHE A 159 -2.95 2.99 0.53
C PHE A 159 -1.61 3.74 0.64
N MET A 160 -1.18 3.98 1.89
CA MET A 160 0.01 4.82 2.18
C MET A 160 1.23 3.99 2.53
N ASN A 161 2.41 4.53 2.21
CA ASN A 161 3.69 3.92 2.58
C ASN A 161 3.98 4.13 4.06
N ILE A 162 4.50 3.12 4.76
CA ILE A 162 5.14 3.30 6.07
C ILE A 162 6.65 3.45 5.85
N LYS A 163 7.25 4.45 6.50
CA LYS A 163 8.68 4.73 6.40
C LYS A 163 9.27 5.09 7.75
N ALA A 164 10.52 4.72 7.96
CA ALA A 164 11.33 5.21 9.06
C ALA A 164 12.23 6.36 8.58
N PHE A 165 12.41 7.37 9.42
CA PHE A 165 13.16 8.58 9.11
C PHE A 165 14.42 8.63 9.97
N THR A 166 15.57 8.46 9.33
CA THR A 166 16.87 8.72 9.93
C THR A 166 17.38 10.08 9.47
N GLU A 167 18.47 10.56 10.08
CA GLU A 167 19.10 11.82 9.68
C GLU A 167 19.56 11.81 8.21
N GLU A 168 20.02 10.66 7.72
CA GLU A 168 20.60 10.52 6.39
C GLU A 168 19.59 9.98 5.35
N TYR A 169 18.66 9.12 5.77
CA TYR A 169 17.86 8.32 4.86
C TYR A 169 16.42 8.13 5.33
N ILE A 170 15.51 8.04 4.35
CA ILE A 170 14.15 7.58 4.58
C ILE A 170 14.08 6.09 4.18
N LEU A 171 13.89 5.23 5.17
CA LEU A 171 13.95 3.78 5.03
C LEU A 171 12.55 3.18 4.79
N PRO A 172 12.41 2.23 3.84
CA PRO A 172 11.16 1.51 3.67
C PRO A 172 10.94 0.51 4.81
N VAL A 173 9.69 0.42 5.29
CA VAL A 173 9.30 -0.60 6.27
C VAL A 173 8.67 -1.80 5.56
N LYS A 174 9.08 -3.01 5.96
CA LYS A 174 8.67 -4.30 5.37
C LYS A 174 8.46 -5.35 6.45
N ILE A 175 7.70 -6.39 6.13
CA ILE A 175 7.69 -7.63 6.89
C ILE A 175 8.79 -8.52 6.32
N MET A 176 9.67 -9.03 7.18
CA MET A 176 10.80 -9.87 6.79
C MET A 176 10.34 -11.32 6.68
N GLN A 177 10.97 -12.09 5.78
CA GLN A 177 10.82 -13.54 5.82
C GLN A 177 11.53 -14.06 7.07
N SER A 178 10.88 -14.98 7.78
CA SER A 178 11.38 -15.62 8.99
C SER A 178 10.64 -16.95 9.19
N ASP A 179 11.31 -17.88 9.88
CA ASP A 179 10.73 -19.14 10.35
C ASP A 179 10.12 -19.00 11.77
N ASP A 180 10.24 -17.82 12.40
CA ASP A 180 9.63 -17.50 13.69
C ASP A 180 8.09 -17.56 13.61
N GLU A 181 7.45 -17.83 14.74
CA GLU A 181 5.98 -17.81 14.86
C GLU A 181 5.37 -16.49 14.33
N TYR A 182 6.01 -15.36 14.67
CA TYR A 182 5.61 -14.04 14.20
C TYR A 182 6.72 -13.34 13.44
N ALA A 183 6.41 -12.94 12.20
CA ALA A 183 7.39 -12.37 11.29
C ALA A 183 7.85 -10.97 11.72
N PRO A 184 9.16 -10.64 11.65
CA PRO A 184 9.66 -9.32 12.03
C PRO A 184 9.10 -8.22 11.12
N VAL A 185 8.77 -7.06 11.69
CA VAL A 185 8.53 -5.83 10.93
C VAL A 185 9.72 -4.91 11.11
N CYS A 186 10.41 -4.60 10.01
CA CYS A 186 11.66 -3.84 10.05
C CYS A 186 11.70 -2.73 9.01
N ALA A 187 12.37 -1.63 9.35
CA ALA A 187 12.91 -0.71 8.36
C ALA A 187 14.22 -1.28 7.78
N ILE A 188 14.43 -1.13 6.47
CA ILE A 188 15.58 -1.73 5.78
C ILE A 188 16.64 -0.67 5.49
N SER A 189 17.74 -0.70 6.24
CA SER A 189 18.94 0.11 6.02
C SER A 189 19.98 -0.67 5.22
N SER A 190 21.01 0.02 4.72
CA SER A 190 22.23 -0.64 4.21
C SER A 190 23.15 -1.10 5.33
N LYS A 191 22.95 -0.59 6.56
CA LYS A 191 23.70 -0.98 7.76
C LYS A 191 23.05 -2.13 8.55
N GLY A 192 21.81 -2.51 8.21
CA GLY A 192 21.08 -3.58 8.89
C GLY A 192 19.57 -3.39 8.87
N LEU A 193 18.87 -4.21 9.64
CA LEU A 193 17.42 -4.16 9.84
C LEU A 193 17.09 -3.44 11.15
N TYR A 194 16.22 -2.44 11.08
CA TYR A 194 15.83 -1.68 12.27
C TYR A 194 14.43 -2.14 12.67
N GLN A 195 14.31 -2.78 13.83
CA GLN A 195 13.06 -3.41 14.26
C GLN A 195 12.03 -2.34 14.64
N LEU A 196 10.78 -2.52 14.24
CA LEU A 196 9.71 -1.65 14.72
C LEU A 196 9.27 -2.08 16.12
N LYS A 197 9.17 -1.10 17.02
CA LYS A 197 8.69 -1.29 18.39
C LYS A 197 7.68 -0.19 18.74
N ALA A 198 6.66 -0.55 19.51
CA ALA A 198 5.81 0.43 20.18
C ALA A 198 6.34 0.66 21.59
N ILE A 199 6.41 1.93 22.02
CA ILE A 199 7.13 2.34 23.23
C ILE A 199 6.18 3.17 24.10
N SER A 200 6.05 2.80 25.37
CA SER A 200 5.30 3.57 26.35
C SER A 200 6.08 4.79 26.86
N GLU A 201 5.39 5.68 27.58
CA GLU A 201 6.04 6.80 28.28
C GLU A 201 7.09 6.32 29.29
N ASP A 202 6.89 5.15 29.89
CA ASP A 202 7.81 4.48 30.83
C ASP A 202 8.91 3.66 30.12
N ASN A 203 9.08 3.81 28.80
CA ASN A 203 10.03 3.08 27.95
C ASN A 203 9.83 1.54 27.90
N VAL A 204 8.64 1.04 28.25
CA VAL A 204 8.28 -0.36 28.01
C VAL A 204 8.09 -0.57 26.51
N GLN A 205 8.75 -1.61 25.96
CA GLN A 205 8.78 -1.86 24.53
C GLN A 205 7.95 -3.09 24.15
N TYR A 206 7.17 -2.93 23.09
CA TYR A 206 6.28 -3.93 22.54
C TYR A 206 6.79 -4.25 21.13
N ASP A 207 6.97 -5.53 20.84
CA ASP A 207 7.44 -5.98 19.54
C ASP A 207 6.34 -5.80 18.49
N ILE A 208 6.67 -5.21 17.33
CA ILE A 208 5.72 -5.12 16.21
C ILE A 208 6.02 -6.21 15.20
N LYS A 209 5.06 -7.12 15.02
CA LYS A 209 5.22 -8.32 14.19
C LYS A 209 4.05 -8.53 13.23
N GLY A 210 4.31 -9.25 12.13
CA GLY A 210 3.26 -9.84 11.31
C GLY A 210 2.79 -11.15 11.93
N VAL A 211 1.56 -11.18 12.43
CA VAL A 211 1.09 -12.26 13.33
C VAL A 211 0.13 -13.26 12.68
N SER A 212 -0.53 -12.88 11.59
CA SER A 212 -1.43 -13.78 10.86
C SER A 212 -1.66 -13.27 9.45
N ARG A 213 -2.08 -14.18 8.55
CA ARG A 213 -2.39 -13.86 7.16
C ARG A 213 -3.81 -14.24 6.83
N SER A 214 -4.56 -13.30 6.27
CA SER A 214 -5.87 -13.53 5.66
C SER A 214 -5.80 -13.15 4.18
N GLY A 215 -5.74 -14.16 3.31
CA GLY A 215 -5.55 -13.98 1.87
C GLY A 215 -4.26 -13.24 1.55
N ARG A 216 -4.35 -11.98 1.12
CA ARG A 216 -3.20 -11.13 0.75
C ARG A 216 -2.85 -10.06 1.80
N ILE A 217 -3.59 -10.03 2.91
CA ILE A 217 -3.36 -9.12 4.03
C ILE A 217 -2.67 -9.89 5.14
N VAL A 218 -1.59 -9.33 5.68
CA VAL A 218 -0.91 -9.82 6.88
C VAL A 218 -1.22 -8.84 8.00
N ASN A 219 -1.86 -9.32 9.06
CA ASN A 219 -2.16 -8.49 10.22
C ASN A 219 -0.85 -8.15 10.94
N ILE A 220 -0.63 -6.87 11.19
CA ILE A 220 0.50 -6.40 11.99
C ILE A 220 -0.04 -5.97 13.35
N LYS A 221 0.61 -6.47 14.41
CA LYS A 221 0.24 -6.21 15.80
C LYS A 221 1.46 -5.83 16.60
N ALA A 222 1.26 -4.98 17.61
CA ALA A 222 2.21 -4.86 18.71
C ALA A 222 1.91 -5.94 19.74
N ILE A 223 2.96 -6.53 20.31
CA ILE A 223 2.89 -7.67 21.21
C ILE A 223 3.58 -7.31 22.52
N ASN A 224 2.87 -7.43 23.63
CA ASN A 224 3.43 -7.24 24.96
C ASN A 224 4.01 -8.54 25.52
N GLU A 225 4.63 -8.46 26.70
CA GLU A 225 5.20 -9.63 27.39
C GLU A 225 4.18 -10.74 27.72
N ASN A 226 2.89 -10.38 27.83
CA ASN A 226 1.79 -11.31 28.08
C ASN A 226 1.22 -11.93 26.79
N GLY A 227 1.74 -11.56 25.61
CA GLY A 227 1.26 -12.03 24.31
C GLY A 227 0.00 -11.32 23.79
N GLU A 228 -0.42 -10.21 24.40
CA GLU A 228 -1.57 -9.42 23.94
C GLU A 228 -1.29 -8.79 22.58
N LEU A 229 -2.25 -8.88 21.65
CA LEU A 229 -2.10 -8.42 20.27
C LEU A 229 -2.85 -7.11 20.02
N LEU A 230 -2.12 -5.99 20.02
CA LEU A 230 -2.68 -4.65 19.88
C LEU A 230 -2.60 -4.13 18.44
N ASP A 231 -3.62 -3.39 18.00
CA ASP A 231 -3.66 -2.78 16.67
C ASP A 231 -2.61 -1.68 16.50
N VAL A 232 -1.90 -1.70 15.38
CA VAL A 232 -1.04 -0.59 14.95
C VAL A 232 -1.81 0.30 13.99
N LYS A 233 -2.02 1.56 14.39
CA LYS A 233 -2.82 2.55 13.66
C LYS A 233 -1.92 3.68 13.14
N ALA A 234 -2.24 4.23 11.99
CA ALA A 234 -1.69 5.49 11.49
C ALA A 234 -2.75 6.57 11.66
N ILE A 235 -2.40 7.66 12.35
CA ILE A 235 -3.31 8.74 12.73
C ILE A 235 -2.87 10.03 12.04
N ALA A 236 -3.77 10.61 11.26
CA ALA A 236 -3.58 11.87 10.57
C ALA A 236 -3.57 13.06 11.53
N PRO A 237 -3.00 14.21 11.12
CA PRO A 237 -3.12 15.46 11.88
C PRO A 237 -4.58 15.88 12.14
N ASP A 238 -5.51 15.51 11.25
CA ASP A 238 -6.94 15.80 11.37
C ASP A 238 -7.74 14.69 12.10
N GLY A 239 -7.06 13.70 12.69
CA GLY A 239 -7.65 12.63 13.47
C GLY A 239 -8.16 11.43 12.67
N LYS A 240 -8.07 11.43 11.32
CA LYS A 240 -8.38 10.25 10.52
C LYS A 240 -7.46 9.08 10.86
N VAL A 241 -8.00 7.87 10.79
CA VAL A 241 -7.29 6.64 11.17
C VAL A 241 -7.23 5.67 10.00
N ASN A 242 -6.04 5.12 9.77
CA ASN A 242 -5.80 3.96 8.94
C ASN A 242 -5.13 2.84 9.76
N TYR A 243 -5.23 1.60 9.31
CA TYR A 243 -4.64 0.44 9.97
C TYR A 243 -3.37 0.01 9.25
N VAL A 244 -2.30 -0.26 10.00
CA VAL A 244 -1.02 -0.72 9.45
C VAL A 244 -1.06 -2.22 9.26
N ASN A 245 -0.85 -2.67 8.02
CA ASN A 245 -0.88 -4.08 7.66
C ASN A 245 0.19 -4.42 6.63
N GLY A 246 0.54 -5.70 6.55
CA GLY A 246 1.31 -6.25 5.45
C GLY A 246 0.44 -6.55 4.24
N ILE A 247 1.01 -6.36 3.05
CA ILE A 247 0.40 -6.62 1.75
C ILE A 247 1.30 -7.57 0.99
N LYS A 248 0.75 -8.72 0.63
CA LYS A 248 1.41 -9.71 -0.22
C LYS A 248 0.87 -9.63 -1.64
N ILE A 249 1.71 -9.32 -2.62
CA ILE A 249 1.31 -9.20 -4.02
C ILE A 249 1.38 -10.57 -4.70
N PHE A 250 2.27 -11.44 -4.26
CA PHE A 250 2.46 -12.78 -4.82
C PHE A 250 2.20 -13.88 -3.79
N ASP A 251 1.98 -15.10 -4.27
CA ASP A 251 1.79 -16.26 -3.38
C ASP A 251 3.11 -16.91 -2.95
N LYS A 252 4.23 -16.60 -3.64
CA LYS A 252 5.57 -17.02 -3.26
C LYS A 252 5.94 -16.51 -1.86
N GLU A 253 6.75 -17.28 -1.15
CA GLU A 253 7.20 -16.94 0.20
C GLU A 253 7.96 -15.60 0.23
N VAL A 254 9.05 -15.49 -0.52
CA VAL A 254 9.83 -14.25 -0.65
C VAL A 254 9.25 -13.35 -1.73
N GLU A 255 8.65 -12.24 -1.30
CA GLU A 255 8.06 -11.20 -2.16
C GLU A 255 9.14 -10.54 -3.03
N MET A 256 10.25 -10.15 -2.41
CA MET A 256 11.43 -9.57 -3.05
C MET A 256 12.64 -9.65 -2.12
N THR A 257 13.83 -9.39 -2.67
CA THR A 257 15.02 -9.11 -1.86
C THR A 257 15.29 -7.61 -1.86
N SER A 258 15.50 -7.01 -0.70
CA SER A 258 15.81 -5.58 -0.56
C SER A 258 17.08 -5.41 0.27
N LYS A 259 18.12 -4.81 -0.33
CA LYS A 259 19.46 -4.65 0.28
C LYS A 259 20.00 -5.96 0.88
N GLY A 260 19.80 -7.08 0.19
CA GLY A 260 20.23 -8.41 0.66
C GLY A 260 19.28 -9.13 1.61
N HIS A 261 18.22 -8.47 2.10
CA HIS A 261 17.28 -9.08 3.03
C HIS A 261 16.01 -9.60 2.34
N PRO A 262 15.57 -10.85 2.63
CA PRO A 262 14.35 -11.42 2.07
C PRO A 262 13.12 -10.78 2.72
N VAL A 263 12.26 -10.20 1.87
CA VAL A 263 11.02 -9.54 2.29
C VAL A 263 9.85 -10.49 2.08
N TYR A 264 9.05 -10.71 3.12
CA TYR A 264 7.82 -11.51 3.05
C TYR A 264 6.62 -10.71 2.52
N ALA A 265 6.49 -9.45 2.94
CA ALA A 265 5.37 -8.59 2.55
C ALA A 265 5.71 -7.09 2.66
N HIS A 266 4.97 -6.26 1.92
CA HIS A 266 5.09 -4.81 2.00
C HIS A 266 4.24 -4.24 3.13
N VAL A 267 4.72 -3.27 3.91
CA VAL A 267 3.91 -2.63 4.96
C VAL A 267 3.24 -1.37 4.45
N LYS A 268 1.94 -1.23 4.72
CA LYS A 268 1.08 -0.13 4.26
C LYS A 268 0.08 0.27 5.34
N ALA A 269 -0.24 1.56 5.40
CA ALA A 269 -1.44 2.03 6.10
C ALA A 269 -2.64 1.98 5.14
N LEU A 270 -3.69 1.27 5.57
CA LEU A 270 -4.88 0.99 4.79
C LEU A 270 -6.11 1.61 5.44
N HIS A 271 -6.99 2.18 4.62
CA HIS A 271 -8.34 2.52 5.06
C HIS A 271 -9.19 1.25 5.15
N LYS A 272 -9.97 1.11 6.22
CA LYS A 272 -10.98 0.05 6.39
C LYS A 272 -12.36 0.57 5.99
#